data_AF-A0A368BAN8-F1
#
_entry.id   AF-A0A368BAN8-F1
#
_cell.length_a   1.000
_cell.length_b   1.000
_cell.length_c   1.000
_cell.angle_alpha   90.00
_cell.angle_beta   90.00
_cell.angle_gamma   90.00
#
_symmetry.space_group_name_H-M   'P 1'
#
loop_
_entity.id
_entity.type
_entity.pdbx_description
1 polymer ?
#
loop_
_entity_poly.entity_id
_entity_poly.type
_entity_poly.pdbx_seq_one_letter_code
_entity_poly.pdbx_strand_id
1 'polypeptide(L)'
;MAALIAIMMAPLQADWQDEVTTRQPDPSFLTIRPVHLSFQINWNGKINSGHMNMLFGREDERYPSHFITQIYGASTGLARSLYPYDYSFTSFLKYGSYLPSMFTSLETTSKGRTDTSNWYGPTVRSKETFTPSRRGSGSKKKNSTFSLRKAPIYDFASALIYLRRLEMKTGEKAVIVVHPFASPYLARVS
;
A
#
# COMPACT_ATOMS: atom_id res chain seq x y z
N MET A 1 19.31 44.20 -27.70
CA MET A 1 18.94 43.61 -26.39
C MET A 1 17.91 42.53 -26.64
N ALA A 2 18.24 41.26 -26.43
CA ALA A 2 17.29 40.16 -26.60
C ALA A 2 16.53 39.94 -25.29
N ALA A 3 15.21 40.08 -25.31
CA ALA A 3 14.35 39.81 -24.17
C ALA A 3 14.11 38.30 -24.05
N LEU A 4 14.53 37.71 -22.94
CA LEU A 4 14.29 36.31 -22.61
C LEU A 4 12.86 36.18 -22.07
N ILE A 5 11.95 35.56 -22.83
CA ILE A 5 10.60 35.24 -22.35
C ILE A 5 10.69 33.95 -21.54
N ALA A 6 10.69 34.08 -20.21
CA ALA A 6 10.55 32.95 -19.31
C ALA A 6 9.08 32.51 -19.27
N ILE A 7 8.76 31.43 -19.98
CA ILE A 7 7.45 30.76 -19.86
C ILE A 7 7.43 30.05 -18.50
N MET A 8 6.87 30.68 -17.48
CA MET A 8 6.55 30.01 -16.23
C MET A 8 5.33 29.12 -16.47
N MET A 9 5.57 27.83 -16.77
CA MET A 9 4.53 26.82 -16.63
C MET A 9 4.28 26.62 -15.14
N ALA A 10 3.30 27.33 -14.58
CA ALA A 10 2.78 26.95 -13.28
C ALA A 10 2.22 25.53 -13.41
N PRO A 11 2.71 24.54 -12.64
CA PRO A 11 2.09 23.23 -12.65
C PRO A 11 0.65 23.41 -12.19
N LEU A 12 -0.33 22.92 -12.96
CA LEU A 12 -1.70 22.75 -12.46
C LEU A 12 -1.59 21.87 -11.21
N GLN A 13 -1.54 22.48 -10.02
CA GLN A 13 -1.75 21.74 -8.79
C GLN A 13 -3.17 21.25 -8.85
N ALA A 14 -3.33 19.92 -8.89
CA ALA A 14 -4.64 19.32 -8.78
C ALA A 14 -5.16 19.60 -7.36
N ASP A 15 -6.33 20.24 -7.26
CA ASP A 15 -6.92 20.77 -6.01
C ASP A 15 -6.93 19.75 -4.85
N TRP A 16 -7.03 18.45 -5.16
CA TRP A 16 -7.01 17.39 -4.15
C TRP A 16 -5.71 17.32 -3.33
N GLN A 17 -4.58 17.84 -3.84
CA GLN A 17 -3.30 17.80 -3.12
C GLN A 17 -3.32 18.64 -1.85
N ASP A 18 -4.15 19.69 -1.80
CA ASP A 18 -4.30 20.56 -0.63
C ASP A 18 -5.20 19.93 0.45
N GLU A 19 -5.99 18.93 0.09
CA GLU A 19 -6.79 18.16 1.05
C GLU A 19 -5.94 17.14 1.83
N VAL A 20 -4.74 16.78 1.34
CA VAL A 20 -3.94 15.70 1.91
C VAL A 20 -3.52 16.05 3.34
N THR A 21 -3.79 15.15 4.26
CA THR A 21 -3.46 15.30 5.67
C THR A 21 -1.95 15.25 5.87
N THR A 22 -1.40 16.33 6.43
CA THR A 22 0.03 16.49 6.73
C THR A 22 0.35 16.38 8.22
N ARG A 23 -0.69 16.15 9.05
CA ARG A 23 -0.56 16.00 10.50
C ARG A 23 0.38 14.84 10.83
N GLN A 24 1.33 15.10 11.71
CA GLN A 24 2.23 14.08 12.21
C GLN A 24 1.50 13.22 13.25
N PRO A 25 1.70 11.89 13.27
CA PRO A 25 1.17 11.04 14.32
C PRO A 25 1.81 11.39 15.66
N ASP A 26 1.09 11.12 16.75
CA ASP A 26 1.59 11.40 18.09
C ASP A 26 2.88 10.58 18.37
N PRO A 27 3.97 11.24 18.81
CA PRO A 27 5.20 10.58 19.23
C PRO A 27 5.02 9.46 20.27
N SER A 28 3.99 9.54 21.11
CA SER A 28 3.71 8.54 22.16
C SER A 28 3.41 7.14 21.57
N PHE A 29 2.93 7.08 20.32
CA PHE A 29 2.63 5.83 19.61
C PHE A 29 3.74 5.42 18.61
N LEU A 30 4.98 5.88 18.79
CA LEU A 30 6.11 5.56 17.91
C LEU A 30 6.58 4.09 18.00
N THR A 31 6.22 3.35 19.03
CA THR A 31 6.70 1.97 19.19
C THR A 31 5.57 0.98 18.97
N ILE A 32 5.69 0.18 17.92
CA ILE A 32 4.76 -0.91 17.62
C ILE A 32 5.43 -2.22 17.99
N ARG A 33 4.81 -2.95 18.91
CA ARG A 33 5.26 -4.31 19.25
C ARG A 33 4.90 -5.27 18.12
N PRO A 34 5.71 -6.30 17.87
CA PRO A 34 5.32 -7.36 16.95
C PRO A 34 3.98 -7.95 17.32
N VAL A 35 3.11 -8.16 16.32
CA VAL A 35 1.76 -8.70 16.54
C VAL A 35 1.30 -9.46 15.31
N HIS A 36 0.58 -10.56 15.56
CA HIS A 36 -0.12 -11.33 14.54
C HIS A 36 -1.62 -11.17 14.74
N LEU A 37 -2.27 -10.56 13.76
CA LEU A 37 -3.73 -10.45 13.69
C LEU A 37 -4.24 -11.47 12.68
N SER A 38 -5.18 -12.32 13.10
CA SER A 38 -5.81 -13.33 12.25
C SER A 38 -7.29 -13.03 12.14
N PHE A 39 -7.79 -12.92 10.92
CA PHE A 39 -9.18 -12.61 10.62
C PHE A 39 -9.81 -13.70 9.77
N GLN A 40 -11.01 -14.12 10.19
CA GLN A 40 -11.90 -14.90 9.36
C GLN A 40 -12.84 -13.94 8.62
N ILE A 41 -12.89 -14.04 7.29
CA ILE A 41 -13.80 -13.25 6.46
C ILE A 41 -15.01 -14.12 6.16
N ASN A 42 -16.19 -13.56 6.31
CA ASN A 42 -17.46 -14.24 6.10
C ASN A 42 -18.51 -13.35 5.44
N TRP A 43 -19.38 -13.96 4.65
CA TRP A 43 -20.57 -13.32 4.13
C TRP A 43 -21.68 -13.37 5.18
N ASN A 44 -22.05 -12.17 5.66
CA ASN A 44 -23.12 -11.96 6.63
C ASN A 44 -22.97 -12.86 7.89
N GLY A 45 -21.74 -13.12 8.32
CA GLY A 45 -21.43 -13.97 9.47
C GLY A 45 -21.75 -15.47 9.32
N LYS A 46 -22.26 -15.92 8.17
CA LYS A 46 -22.79 -17.28 7.99
C LYS A 46 -21.93 -18.16 7.10
N ILE A 47 -21.32 -17.59 6.08
CA ILE A 47 -20.55 -18.36 5.09
C ILE A 47 -19.11 -17.89 5.13
N ASN A 48 -18.20 -18.76 5.54
CA ASN A 48 -16.76 -18.48 5.48
C ASN A 48 -16.34 -18.28 4.03
N SER A 49 -15.80 -17.09 3.74
CA SER A 49 -15.47 -16.64 2.38
C SER A 49 -13.98 -16.39 2.19
N GLY A 50 -13.21 -16.28 3.26
CA GLY A 50 -11.75 -16.19 3.19
C GLY A 50 -11.11 -16.04 4.55
N HIS A 51 -9.79 -15.93 4.56
CA HIS A 51 -9.03 -15.53 5.75
C HIS A 51 -8.05 -14.43 5.39
N MET A 52 -7.61 -13.69 6.41
CA MET A 52 -6.56 -12.69 6.30
C MET A 52 -5.69 -12.73 7.54
N ASN A 53 -4.38 -12.73 7.34
CA ASN A 53 -3.38 -12.63 8.37
C ASN A 53 -2.61 -11.33 8.17
N MET A 54 -2.34 -10.62 9.26
CA MET A 54 -1.45 -9.48 9.29
C MET A 54 -0.37 -9.73 10.34
N LEU A 55 0.86 -9.82 9.90
CA LEU A 55 2.05 -9.89 10.73
C LEU A 55 2.69 -8.50 10.73
N PHE A 56 2.82 -7.89 11.90
CA PHE A 56 3.57 -6.66 12.10
C PHE A 56 4.83 -6.97 12.90
N GLY A 57 5.96 -6.40 12.50
CA GLY A 57 7.24 -6.61 13.17
C GLY A 57 7.81 -8.02 12.96
N ARG A 58 7.63 -8.59 11.76
CA ARG A 58 8.26 -9.86 11.39
C ARG A 58 9.78 -9.66 11.31
N GLU A 59 10.55 -10.51 11.95
CA GLU A 59 12.01 -10.48 11.84
C GLU A 59 12.49 -11.14 10.53
N ASP A 60 13.53 -10.57 9.91
CA ASP A 60 14.23 -11.14 8.75
C ASP A 60 15.68 -10.67 8.80
N GLU A 61 16.62 -11.61 8.96
CA GLU A 61 18.06 -11.32 9.10
C GLU A 61 18.64 -10.53 7.91
N ARG A 62 18.01 -10.62 6.74
CA ARG A 62 18.43 -9.87 5.54
C ARG A 62 18.07 -8.40 5.61
N TYR A 63 17.13 -8.03 6.47
CA TYR A 63 16.60 -6.67 6.60
C TYR A 63 16.51 -6.23 8.08
N PRO A 64 17.63 -6.26 8.84
CA PRO A 64 17.61 -6.01 10.28
C PRO A 64 17.21 -4.56 10.63
N SER A 65 17.37 -3.64 9.68
CA SER A 65 17.02 -2.22 9.82
C SER A 65 15.58 -1.88 9.41
N HIS A 66 14.74 -2.87 9.12
CA HIS A 66 13.36 -2.65 8.70
C HIS A 66 12.36 -3.26 9.67
N PHE A 67 11.27 -2.52 9.90
CA PHE A 67 10.06 -3.07 10.48
C PHE A 67 9.24 -3.71 9.36
N ILE A 68 9.25 -5.04 9.30
CA ILE A 68 8.59 -5.77 8.22
C ILE A 68 7.16 -6.09 8.61
N THR A 69 6.25 -5.85 7.68
CA THR A 69 4.87 -6.30 7.80
C THR A 69 4.56 -7.25 6.65
N GLN A 70 3.78 -8.29 6.94
CA GLN A 70 3.28 -9.21 5.93
C GLN A 70 1.78 -9.38 6.08
N ILE A 71 1.05 -9.12 5.01
CA ILE A 71 -0.41 -9.26 4.96
C ILE A 71 -0.74 -10.27 3.89
N TYR A 72 -1.32 -11.39 4.26
CA TYR A 72 -1.60 -12.48 3.32
C TYR A 72 -2.95 -13.12 3.61
N GLY A 73 -3.52 -13.73 2.59
CA GLY A 73 -4.78 -14.42 2.74
C GLY A 73 -5.24 -15.09 1.47
N ALA A 74 -6.41 -15.71 1.59
CA ALA A 74 -7.01 -16.45 0.50
C ALA A 74 -8.53 -16.47 0.64
N SER A 75 -9.19 -16.54 -0.51
CA SER A 75 -10.58 -16.98 -0.63
C SER A 75 -10.73 -18.45 -0.20
N THR A 76 -11.86 -18.78 0.44
CA THR A 76 -12.17 -20.14 0.90
C THR A 76 -13.60 -20.56 0.51
N GLY A 77 -13.88 -21.87 0.58
CA GLY A 77 -15.23 -22.42 0.38
C GLY A 77 -15.89 -22.02 -0.95
N LEU A 78 -17.18 -21.65 -0.88
CA LEU A 78 -17.96 -21.21 -2.04
C LEU A 78 -17.38 -19.95 -2.70
N ALA A 79 -16.85 -19.02 -1.90
CA ALA A 79 -16.22 -17.81 -2.42
C ALA A 79 -15.01 -18.15 -3.30
N ARG A 80 -14.17 -19.11 -2.89
CA ARG A 80 -13.05 -19.59 -3.72
C ARG A 80 -13.53 -20.25 -5.02
N SER A 81 -14.63 -21.01 -4.96
CA SER A 81 -15.16 -21.63 -6.18
C SER A 81 -15.63 -20.61 -7.21
N LEU A 82 -16.17 -19.46 -6.77
CA LEU A 82 -16.61 -18.39 -7.65
C LEU A 82 -15.45 -17.48 -8.07
N TYR A 83 -14.56 -17.17 -7.13
CA TYR A 83 -13.45 -16.26 -7.33
C TYR A 83 -12.21 -16.74 -6.56
N PRO A 84 -11.42 -17.66 -7.13
CA PRO A 84 -10.20 -18.12 -6.49
C PRO A 84 -9.20 -16.97 -6.49
N TYR A 85 -8.82 -16.58 -5.28
CA TYR A 85 -7.91 -15.49 -5.01
C TYR A 85 -7.01 -15.83 -3.83
N ASP A 86 -5.70 -15.68 -4.04
CA ASP A 86 -4.64 -15.83 -3.05
C ASP A 86 -3.75 -14.59 -3.13
N TYR A 87 -3.37 -14.01 -2.00
CA TYR A 87 -2.54 -12.81 -1.99
C TYR A 87 -1.53 -12.81 -0.83
N SER A 88 -0.40 -12.15 -1.05
CA SER A 88 0.64 -11.90 -0.07
C SER A 88 1.32 -10.58 -0.35
N PHE A 89 1.26 -9.67 0.61
CA PHE A 89 1.83 -8.33 0.57
C PHE A 89 2.91 -8.24 1.64
N THR A 90 4.07 -7.70 1.30
CA THR A 90 5.16 -7.45 2.26
C THR A 90 5.57 -6.00 2.17
N SER A 91 5.51 -5.30 3.30
CA SER A 91 5.96 -3.92 3.40
C SER A 91 7.22 -3.85 4.26
N PHE A 92 8.22 -3.14 3.76
CA PHE A 92 9.48 -2.88 4.44
C PHE A 92 9.43 -1.43 4.91
N LEU A 93 9.26 -1.23 6.21
CA LEU A 93 9.06 0.10 6.78
C LEU A 93 10.31 0.54 7.54
N LYS A 94 10.61 1.83 7.51
CA LYS A 94 11.71 2.42 8.29
C LYS A 94 11.31 2.52 9.76
N TYR A 95 12.14 2.04 10.68
CA TYR A 95 11.91 2.25 12.11
C TYR A 95 11.76 3.75 12.45
N GLY A 96 10.97 4.04 13.48
CA GLY A 96 10.61 5.39 13.92
C GLY A 96 9.51 6.04 13.07
N SER A 97 9.74 6.21 11.76
CA SER A 97 8.74 6.85 10.88
C SER A 97 7.61 5.91 10.44
N TYR A 98 7.90 4.62 10.31
CA TYR A 98 7.08 3.60 9.62
C TYR A 98 6.67 3.97 8.20
N LEU A 99 7.40 4.90 7.59
CA LEU A 99 7.25 5.16 6.16
C LEU A 99 7.85 4.00 5.36
N PRO A 100 7.23 3.65 4.23
CA PRO A 100 7.68 2.54 3.42
C PRO A 100 9.01 2.88 2.74
N SER A 101 9.88 1.89 2.61
CA SER A 101 11.06 1.92 1.73
C SER A 101 10.84 1.03 0.51
N MET A 102 10.17 -0.11 0.70
CA MET A 102 9.83 -1.06 -0.33
C MET A 102 8.51 -1.76 -0.01
N PHE A 103 7.75 -2.08 -1.04
CA PHE A 103 6.56 -2.92 -0.94
C PHE A 103 6.61 -3.96 -2.05
N THR A 104 6.24 -5.20 -1.73
CA THR A 104 6.03 -6.25 -2.71
C THR A 104 4.65 -6.87 -2.55
N SER A 105 3.95 -7.10 -3.66
CA SER A 105 2.74 -7.93 -3.67
C SER A 105 2.87 -9.10 -4.62
N LEU A 106 2.20 -10.18 -4.23
CA LEU A 106 1.90 -11.32 -5.04
C LEU A 106 0.39 -11.54 -4.95
N GLU A 107 -0.29 -11.52 -6.09
CA GLU A 107 -1.71 -11.79 -6.22
C GLU A 107 -1.91 -12.90 -7.24
N THR A 108 -2.67 -13.93 -6.90
CA THR A 108 -2.97 -15.06 -7.79
C THR A 108 -4.47 -15.18 -7.93
N THR A 109 -4.94 -15.23 -9.18
CA THR A 109 -6.34 -15.44 -9.56
C THR A 109 -6.43 -16.61 -10.55
N SER A 110 -7.65 -17.00 -10.92
CA SER A 110 -7.85 -17.95 -12.04
C SER A 110 -7.21 -17.49 -13.37
N LYS A 111 -7.07 -16.17 -13.57
CA LYS A 111 -6.52 -15.59 -14.81
C LYS A 111 -4.99 -15.64 -14.85
N GLY A 112 -4.34 -15.75 -13.71
CA GLY A 112 -2.88 -15.69 -13.61
C GLY A 112 -2.41 -15.03 -12.32
N ARG A 113 -1.12 -14.70 -12.34
CA ARG A 113 -0.36 -14.16 -11.22
C ARG A 113 0.10 -12.74 -11.52
N THR A 114 -0.08 -11.83 -10.57
CA THR A 114 0.46 -10.47 -10.62
C THR A 114 1.49 -10.31 -9.52
N ASP A 115 2.71 -9.94 -9.90
CA ASP A 115 3.77 -9.54 -8.98
C ASP A 115 3.97 -8.03 -9.09
N THR A 116 3.85 -7.29 -7.98
CA THR A 116 4.14 -5.86 -7.93
C THR A 116 5.29 -5.57 -6.99
N SER A 117 6.16 -4.64 -7.36
CA SER A 117 7.22 -4.10 -6.50
C SER A 117 7.23 -2.59 -6.59
N ASN A 118 7.14 -1.94 -5.43
CA ASN A 118 7.21 -0.49 -5.30
C ASN A 118 8.43 -0.11 -4.46
N TRP A 119 9.18 0.88 -4.91
CA TRP A 119 10.31 1.46 -4.19
C TRP A 119 10.01 2.92 -3.85
N TYR A 120 10.08 3.26 -2.58
CA TYR A 120 9.65 4.55 -2.06
C TYR A 120 10.86 5.45 -1.79
N GLY A 121 10.78 6.66 -2.31
CA GLY A 121 11.74 7.75 -2.15
C GLY A 121 11.05 9.08 -2.47
N PRO A 122 11.77 10.11 -2.94
CA PRO A 122 11.15 11.35 -3.43
C PRO A 122 10.15 11.11 -4.58
N THR A 123 10.27 9.97 -5.27
CA THR A 123 9.33 9.45 -6.25
C THR A 123 9.18 7.96 -5.99
N VAL A 124 7.94 7.49 -6.01
CA VAL A 124 7.62 6.06 -5.94
C VAL A 124 7.80 5.48 -7.34
N ARG A 125 8.65 4.46 -7.45
CA ARG A 125 8.80 3.67 -8.68
C ARG A 125 8.05 2.37 -8.49
N SER A 126 7.19 2.03 -9.44
CA SER A 126 6.41 0.80 -9.42
C SER A 126 6.72 -0.07 -10.64
N LYS A 127 6.79 -1.37 -10.41
CA LYS A 127 6.92 -2.40 -11.43
C LYS A 127 5.90 -3.49 -11.15
N GLU A 128 4.99 -3.70 -12.08
CA GLU A 128 4.00 -4.77 -12.08
C GLU A 128 4.31 -5.75 -13.22
N THR A 129 4.21 -7.04 -12.93
CA THR A 129 4.32 -8.11 -13.92
C THR A 129 3.12 -9.05 -13.77
N PHE A 130 2.30 -9.13 -14.81
CA PHE A 130 1.22 -10.09 -14.91
C PHE A 130 1.65 -11.30 -15.75
N THR A 131 1.54 -12.49 -15.18
CA THR A 131 1.82 -13.77 -15.82
C THR A 131 0.51 -14.54 -15.97
N PRO A 132 -0.04 -14.70 -17.19
CA PRO A 132 -1.28 -15.42 -17.42
C PRO A 132 -1.19 -16.90 -17.03
N SER A 133 -2.31 -17.49 -16.59
CA SER A 133 -2.38 -18.94 -16.31
C SER A 133 -2.38 -19.80 -17.60
N ARG A 134 -2.84 -19.22 -18.72
CA ARG A 134 -2.89 -19.91 -20.02
C ARG A 134 -1.49 -20.07 -20.63
N ARG A 135 -1.09 -21.31 -20.88
CA ARG A 135 0.17 -21.67 -21.56
C ARG A 135 0.29 -20.97 -22.92
N GLY A 136 1.47 -20.44 -23.22
CA GLY A 136 1.76 -19.74 -24.48
C GLY A 136 1.36 -18.26 -24.51
N SER A 137 0.69 -17.75 -23.48
CA SER A 137 0.46 -16.30 -23.35
C SER A 137 1.68 -15.63 -22.70
N GLY A 138 2.21 -14.59 -23.34
CA GLY A 138 3.35 -13.83 -22.80
C GLY A 138 2.99 -13.04 -21.54
N SER A 139 3.98 -12.78 -20.68
CA SER A 139 3.81 -11.91 -19.52
C SER A 139 3.69 -10.45 -19.94
N LYS A 140 2.86 -9.69 -19.21
CA LYS A 140 2.69 -8.25 -19.39
C LYS A 140 3.41 -7.51 -18.27
N LYS A 141 4.13 -6.45 -18.62
CA LYS A 141 4.86 -5.63 -17.66
C LYS A 141 4.35 -4.20 -17.73
N LYS A 142 4.18 -3.57 -16.57
CA LYS A 142 3.82 -2.16 -16.44
C LYS A 142 4.75 -1.51 -15.44
N ASN A 143 5.37 -0.40 -15.85
CA ASN A 143 6.17 0.43 -14.96
C ASN A 143 5.48 1.78 -14.82
N SER A 144 5.50 2.35 -13.63
CA SER A 144 4.98 3.69 -13.38
C SER A 144 5.84 4.42 -12.35
N THR A 145 5.75 5.74 -12.39
CA THR A 145 6.36 6.64 -11.41
C THR A 145 5.31 7.59 -10.89
N PHE A 146 5.37 7.87 -9.60
CA PHE A 146 4.47 8.81 -8.95
C PHE A 146 5.22 9.64 -7.91
N SER A 147 4.96 10.93 -7.85
CA SER A 147 5.57 11.84 -6.89
C SER A 147 4.54 12.74 -6.25
N LEU A 148 4.76 13.01 -4.96
CA LEU A 148 3.99 13.95 -4.17
C LEU A 148 4.97 14.63 -3.22
N ARG A 149 5.02 15.97 -3.25
CA ARG A 149 5.96 16.74 -2.43
C ARG A 149 5.37 17.16 -1.08
N LYS A 150 4.06 17.38 -1.04
CA LYS A 150 3.37 17.98 0.13
C LYS A 150 3.14 17.00 1.29
N ALA A 151 3.17 15.70 1.04
CA ALA A 151 2.89 14.68 2.05
C ALA A 151 3.60 13.35 1.74
N PRO A 152 3.77 12.47 2.74
CA PRO A 152 4.26 11.13 2.51
C PRO A 152 3.33 10.31 1.62
N ILE A 153 3.91 9.37 0.88
CA ILE A 153 3.16 8.36 0.13
C ILE A 153 3.26 7.05 0.90
N TYR A 154 2.11 6.52 1.29
CA TYR A 154 2.02 5.31 2.10
C TYR A 154 1.86 4.08 1.20
N ASP A 155 2.34 2.93 1.68
CA ASP A 155 1.81 1.64 1.25
C ASP A 155 0.64 1.21 2.15
N PHE A 156 0.10 0.02 1.93
CA PHE A 156 -1.06 -0.43 2.68
C PHE A 156 -0.77 -0.56 4.19
N ALA A 157 0.37 -1.14 4.59
CA ALA A 157 0.67 -1.36 6.00
C ALA A 157 1.06 -0.07 6.73
N SER A 158 1.88 0.77 6.09
CA SER A 158 2.24 2.09 6.64
C SER A 158 1.03 3.02 6.75
N ALA A 159 0.05 2.93 5.84
CA ALA A 159 -1.21 3.65 5.97
C ALA A 159 -2.01 3.19 7.21
N LEU A 160 -2.14 1.88 7.43
CA LEU A 160 -2.81 1.34 8.62
C LEU A 160 -2.12 1.80 9.91
N ILE A 161 -0.79 1.77 9.93
CA ILE A 161 0.01 2.23 11.07
C ILE A 161 -0.17 3.74 11.28
N TYR A 162 -0.11 4.54 10.21
CA TYR A 162 -0.29 5.98 10.28
C TYR A 162 -1.66 6.33 10.87
N LEU A 163 -2.73 5.74 10.33
CA LEU A 163 -4.10 5.98 10.80
C LEU A 163 -4.29 5.53 12.25
N ARG A 164 -3.72 4.39 12.66
CA ARG A 164 -3.76 3.94 14.07
C ARG A 164 -3.10 4.94 15.02
N ARG A 165 -2.03 5.59 14.57
CA ARG A 165 -1.25 6.56 15.37
C ARG A 165 -1.77 7.99 15.23
N LEU A 166 -2.71 8.22 14.32
CA LEU A 166 -3.36 9.49 14.13
C LEU A 166 -4.50 9.57 15.15
N GLU A 167 -4.40 10.49 16.11
CA GLU A 167 -5.50 10.75 17.04
C GLU A 167 -6.67 11.37 16.27
N MET A 168 -7.61 10.56 15.80
CA MET A 168 -8.79 11.03 15.07
C MET A 168 -9.93 11.27 16.05
N LYS A 169 -10.37 12.53 16.16
CA LYS A 169 -11.59 12.85 16.91
C LYS A 169 -12.82 12.46 16.10
N THR A 170 -13.95 12.24 16.78
CA THR A 170 -15.22 11.98 16.11
C THR A 170 -15.54 13.07 15.08
N GLY A 171 -15.76 12.68 13.83
CA GLY A 171 -16.05 13.58 12.71
C GLY A 171 -14.82 14.16 12.01
N GLU A 172 -13.60 13.93 12.51
CA GLU A 172 -12.38 14.28 11.78
C GLU A 172 -12.16 13.35 10.59
N LYS A 173 -11.57 13.90 9.53
CA LYS A 173 -11.21 13.16 8.33
C LYS A 173 -9.71 13.12 8.14
N ALA A 174 -9.20 11.97 7.71
CA ALA A 174 -7.84 11.82 7.23
C ALA A 174 -7.87 11.54 5.73
N VAL A 175 -7.13 12.34 4.97
CA VAL A 175 -6.96 12.19 3.53
C VAL A 175 -5.51 11.82 3.26
N ILE A 176 -5.27 10.60 2.80
CA ILE A 176 -3.91 10.07 2.60
C ILE A 176 -3.73 9.53 1.19
N VAL A 177 -2.50 9.62 0.67
CA VAL A 177 -2.14 9.02 -0.61
C VAL A 177 -1.49 7.67 -0.37
N VAL A 178 -2.09 6.62 -0.93
CA VAL A 178 -1.62 5.25 -0.79
C VAL A 178 -1.24 4.70 -2.15
N HIS A 179 -0.10 4.04 -2.25
CA HIS A 179 0.41 3.44 -3.48
C HIS A 179 0.90 2.00 -3.26
N PRO A 180 0.05 1.05 -2.85
CA PRO A 180 0.49 -0.32 -2.62
C PRO A 180 0.66 -1.11 -3.94
N PHE A 181 -0.05 -0.77 -5.01
CA PHE A 181 -0.06 -1.56 -6.26
C PHE A 181 0.52 -0.77 -7.44
N ALA A 182 0.09 -1.05 -8.67
CA ALA A 182 0.58 -0.39 -9.89
C ALA A 182 0.17 1.09 -10.05
N SER A 183 -0.71 1.59 -9.19
CA SER A 183 -1.19 2.98 -9.26
C SER A 183 -1.53 3.52 -7.87
N PRO A 184 -1.30 4.82 -7.63
CA PRO A 184 -1.69 5.48 -6.40
C PRO A 184 -3.20 5.69 -6.36
N TYR A 185 -3.73 5.83 -5.15
CA TYR A 185 -5.08 6.31 -4.91
C TYR A 185 -5.13 7.24 -3.70
N LEU A 186 -6.15 8.09 -3.68
CA LEU A 186 -6.47 8.96 -2.56
C LEU A 186 -7.48 8.26 -1.66
N ALA A 187 -7.16 8.04 -0.40
CA ALA A 187 -8.07 7.48 0.60
C ALA A 187 -8.56 8.60 1.51
N ARG A 188 -9.89 8.69 1.69
CA ARG A 188 -10.54 9.56 2.67
C ARG A 188 -11.13 8.66 3.76
N VAL A 189 -10.68 8.84 4.99
CA VAL A 189 -11.04 8.04 6.17
C VAL A 189 -11.74 8.95 7.17
N SER A 190 -12.83 8.48 7.76
CA SER A 190 -13.70 9.22 8.70
C SER A 190 -14.26 8.29 9.76
#